data_AF-D8M404-F1
#
_entry.id   AF-D8M404-F1
#
_cell.length_a   1.000
_cell.length_b   1.000
_cell.length_c   1.000
_cell.angle_alpha   90.00
_cell.angle_beta   90.00
_cell.angle_gamma   90.00
#
_symmetry.space_group_name_H-M   'P 1'
#
loop_
_entity.id
_entity.type
_entity.pdbx_description
1 polymer ?
#
loop_
_entity_poly.entity_id
_entity_poly.type
_entity_poly.pdbx_seq_one_letter_code
_entity_poly.pdbx_strand_id
1 'polypeptide(L)'
;MLLEGIWKENKLVEIIRKIEGAIMTEFKRNGDNTIASNRIPLYVGEFVYDESKESFLRNGRGYWIDEETRIATREISMMDGIFIDSLNITCLFNTITMLITLHFTLFC
;
A
#
# COMPACT_ATOMS: atom_id res chain seq x y z
N MET A 1 4.67 -16.83 1.59
CA MET A 1 5.19 -15.44 1.52
C MET A 1 6.37 -15.42 0.58
N LEU A 2 6.38 -14.53 -0.41
CA LEU A 2 7.48 -14.34 -1.35
C LEU A 2 7.99 -12.90 -1.25
N LEU A 3 9.32 -12.73 -1.29
CA LEU A 3 9.96 -11.42 -1.35
C LEU A 3 10.66 -11.31 -2.70
N GLU A 4 10.37 -10.22 -3.40
CA GLU A 4 11.04 -9.88 -4.65
C GLU A 4 11.83 -8.61 -4.46
N GLY A 5 13.02 -8.58 -5.06
CA GLY A 5 13.92 -7.46 -4.91
C GLY A 5 15.22 -7.63 -5.69
N ILE A 6 16.18 -6.77 -5.40
CA ILE A 6 17.49 -6.76 -6.05
C ILE A 6 18.44 -7.66 -5.28
N TRP A 7 19.12 -8.53 -6.03
CA TRP A 7 20.12 -9.44 -5.53
C TRP A 7 21.51 -9.01 -6.00
N LYS A 8 22.49 -9.06 -5.10
CA LYS A 8 23.92 -8.88 -5.40
C LYS A 8 24.68 -9.97 -4.66
N GLU A 9 25.51 -10.73 -5.37
CA GLU A 9 26.33 -11.80 -4.76
C GLU A 9 25.52 -12.78 -3.89
N ASN A 10 24.37 -13.23 -4.40
CA ASN A 10 23.41 -14.09 -3.67
C ASN A 10 22.80 -13.48 -2.38
N LYS A 11 22.99 -12.18 -2.15
CA LYS A 11 22.37 -11.44 -1.06
C LYS A 11 21.27 -10.53 -1.59
N LEU A 12 20.08 -10.64 -1.00
CA LEU A 12 19.00 -9.69 -1.23
C LEU A 12 19.39 -8.36 -0.57
N VAL A 13 19.61 -7.33 -1.37
CA VAL A 13 20.08 -6.00 -0.90
C VAL A 13 18.97 -4.97 -0.86
N GLU A 14 17.87 -5.20 -1.56
CA GLU A 14 16.73 -4.29 -1.58
C GLU A 14 15.46 -5.07 -1.93
N ILE A 15 14.40 -4.86 -1.18
CA ILE A 15 13.07 -5.48 -1.38
C ILE A 15 12.22 -4.50 -2.18
N ILE A 16 11.72 -4.92 -3.34
CA ILE A 16 10.80 -4.12 -4.16
C ILE A 16 9.37 -4.39 -3.71
N ARG A 17 9.03 -5.66 -3.51
CA ARG A 17 7.68 -6.09 -3.16
C ARG A 17 7.66 -7.36 -2.33
N LYS A 18 6.54 -7.53 -1.63
CA LYS A 18 6.22 -8.69 -0.81
C LYS A 18 4.86 -9.22 -1.25
N ILE A 19 4.76 -10.54 -1.46
CA ILE A 19 3.54 -11.21 -1.89
C ILE A 19 3.10 -12.20 -0.80
N GLU A 20 1.85 -12.04 -0.36
CA GLU A 20 1.16 -12.89 0.62
C GLU A 20 -0.21 -13.30 0.07
N GLY A 21 -0.28 -14.49 -0.51
CA GLY A 21 -1.49 -14.96 -1.18
C GLY A 21 -1.80 -14.08 -2.39
N ALA A 22 -3.01 -13.51 -2.42
CA ALA A 22 -3.46 -12.59 -3.47
C ALA A 22 -3.11 -11.12 -3.20
N ILE A 23 -2.38 -10.82 -2.11
CA ILE A 23 -2.04 -9.45 -1.72
C ILE A 23 -0.56 -9.17 -1.98
N MET A 24 -0.30 -8.04 -2.64
CA MET A 24 1.01 -7.48 -2.87
C MET A 24 1.20 -6.23 -2.02
N THR A 25 2.37 -6.11 -1.38
CA THR A 25 2.87 -4.87 -0.81
C THR A 25 4.03 -4.36 -1.65
N GLU A 26 3.96 -3.13 -2.15
CA GLU A 26 5.06 -2.45 -2.83
C GLU A 26 5.77 -1.52 -1.86
N PHE A 27 7.11 -1.52 -1.90
CA PHE A 27 7.93 -0.70 -1.01
C PHE A 27 8.61 0.44 -1.76
N LYS A 28 8.88 1.53 -1.04
CA LYS A 28 9.79 2.57 -1.51
C LYS A 28 11.17 1.99 -1.77
N ARG A 29 11.72 2.38 -2.91
CA ARG A 29 13.09 2.11 -3.33
C ARG A 29 14.02 3.07 -2.58
N ASN A 30 14.65 2.59 -1.52
CA ASN A 30 15.61 3.37 -0.72
C ASN A 30 16.96 2.66 -0.55
N GLY A 31 17.14 1.47 -1.15
CA GLY A 31 18.39 0.70 -1.09
C GLY A 31 18.72 0.05 0.26
N ASP A 32 17.97 0.33 1.33
CA ASP A 32 18.19 -0.22 2.68
C ASP A 32 16.86 -0.58 3.36
N ASN A 33 16.07 -1.42 2.71
CA ASN A 33 14.80 -1.92 3.27
C ASN A 33 14.82 -3.43 3.54
N THR A 34 16.00 -4.02 3.59
CA THR A 34 16.17 -5.41 4.02
C THR A 34 15.82 -5.57 5.50
N ILE A 35 16.09 -4.54 6.31
CA ILE A 35 15.65 -4.42 7.70
C ILE A 35 14.18 -4.00 7.73
N ALA A 36 13.37 -4.68 8.56
CA ALA A 36 11.92 -4.48 8.61
C ALA A 36 11.50 -3.04 8.96
N SER A 37 12.20 -2.38 9.88
CA SER A 37 11.91 -0.99 10.29
C SER A 37 12.09 0.03 9.17
N ASN A 38 12.95 -0.27 8.19
CA ASN A 38 13.27 0.64 7.10
C ASN A 38 12.35 0.42 5.88
N ARG A 39 11.40 -0.52 5.96
CA ARG A 39 10.44 -0.81 4.91
C ARG A 39 9.33 0.23 4.92
N ILE A 40 9.25 0.97 3.82
CA ILE A 40 8.23 1.99 3.58
C ILE A 40 7.22 1.41 2.60
N PRO A 41 6.07 0.88 3.04
CA PRO A 41 5.02 0.49 2.11
C PRO A 41 4.47 1.73 1.41
N LEU A 42 4.24 1.63 0.10
CA LEU A 42 3.60 2.65 -0.72
C LEU A 42 2.23 2.18 -1.23
N TYR A 43 2.08 0.87 -1.43
CA TYR A 43 0.84 0.24 -1.85
C TYR A 43 0.67 -1.10 -1.13
N VAL A 44 -0.56 -1.41 -0.75
CA VAL A 44 -0.98 -2.75 -0.29
C VAL A 44 -2.29 -3.09 -0.97
N GLY A 45 -2.36 -4.17 -1.74
CA GLY A 45 -3.61 -4.56 -2.37
C GLY A 45 -3.49 -5.73 -3.31
N GLU A 46 -4.61 -6.00 -3.99
CA GLU A 46 -4.73 -7.05 -4.99
C GLU A 46 -3.87 -6.75 -6.22
N PHE A 47 -3.48 -7.81 -6.92
CA PHE A 47 -2.61 -7.73 -8.09
C PHE A 47 -2.90 -8.86 -9.08
N VAL A 48 -2.42 -8.69 -10.30
CA VAL A 48 -2.34 -9.73 -11.33
C VAL A 48 -0.92 -9.75 -11.89
N TYR A 49 -0.40 -10.93 -12.23
CA TYR A 49 0.86 -11.04 -12.95
C TYR A 49 0.59 -11.02 -14.45
N ASP A 50 1.16 -10.03 -15.15
CA ASP A 50 1.12 -9.93 -16.61
C ASP A 50 2.35 -10.66 -17.18
N GLU A 51 2.13 -11.85 -17.73
CA GLU A 51 3.19 -12.67 -18.34
C GLU A 51 3.84 -11.99 -19.55
N SER A 52 3.10 -11.17 -20.30
CA SER A 52 3.63 -10.49 -21.49
C SER A 52 4.62 -9.38 -21.15
N LYS A 53 4.42 -8.75 -20.00
CA LYS A 53 5.28 -7.68 -19.47
C LYS A 53 6.25 -8.18 -18.40
N GLU A 54 6.14 -9.44 -18.00
CA GLU A 54 6.83 -10.04 -16.86
C GLU A 54 6.74 -9.17 -15.60
N SER A 55 5.53 -8.66 -15.32
CA SER A 55 5.35 -7.62 -14.29
C SER A 55 4.08 -7.82 -13.46
N PHE A 56 4.15 -7.42 -12.19
CA PHE A 56 3.00 -7.38 -11.30
C PHE A 56 2.24 -6.07 -11.50
N LEU A 57 0.98 -6.17 -11.94
CA LEU A 57 0.09 -5.04 -12.12
C LEU A 57 -0.89 -4.97 -10.94
N ARG A 58 -1.13 -3.76 -10.42
CA ARG A 58 -2.17 -3.53 -9.41
C ARG A 58 -3.53 -3.83 -10.04
N ASN A 59 -4.33 -4.67 -9.40
CA ASN A 59 -5.58 -5.12 -9.99
C ASN A 59 -6.56 -5.55 -8.90
N GLY A 60 -7.71 -4.90 -8.83
CA GLY A 60 -8.66 -5.01 -7.74
C GLY A 60 -8.54 -3.86 -6.73
N ARG A 61 -8.85 -4.15 -5.47
CA ARG A 61 -8.80 -3.17 -4.38
C ARG A 61 -7.43 -3.08 -3.73
N GLY A 62 -7.05 -1.88 -3.35
CA GLY A 62 -5.83 -1.65 -2.58
C GLY A 62 -5.82 -0.31 -1.87
N TYR A 63 -4.70 -0.02 -1.21
CA TYR A 63 -4.52 1.16 -0.40
C TYR A 63 -3.24 1.89 -0.79
N TRP A 64 -3.33 3.21 -0.95
CA TRP A 64 -2.16 4.06 -0.97
C TRP A 64 -1.75 4.39 0.46
N ILE A 65 -0.48 4.13 0.74
CA ILE A 65 0.11 4.36 2.05
C ILE A 65 0.94 5.63 1.98
N ASP A 66 0.72 6.53 2.92
CA ASP A 66 1.53 7.73 3.06
C ASP A 66 2.93 7.36 3.58
N GLU A 67 3.95 7.88 2.91
CA GLU A 67 5.34 7.52 3.20
C GLU A 67 5.79 8.00 4.58
N GLU A 68 5.36 9.17 5.03
CA GLU A 68 5.85 9.74 6.30
C GLU A 68 5.18 9.06 7.48
N THR A 69 3.86 8.98 7.44
CA THR A 69 3.03 8.48 8.55
C THR A 69 2.90 6.96 8.56
N ARG A 70 3.13 6.29 7.41
CA ARG A 70 2.89 4.84 7.21
C ARG A 70 1.44 4.42 7.37
N ILE A 71 0.52 5.37 7.22
CA ILE A 71 -0.92 5.15 7.35
C ILE A 71 -1.55 5.13 5.96
N ALA A 72 -2.52 4.24 5.76
CA ALA A 72 -3.32 4.23 4.54
C ALA A 72 -4.13 5.53 4.44
N THR A 73 -3.99 6.26 3.33
CA THR A 73 -4.68 7.54 3.11
C THR A 73 -5.81 7.45 2.10
N ARG A 74 -5.73 6.48 1.18
CA ARG A 74 -6.78 6.23 0.20
C ARG A 74 -6.99 4.74 0.01
N GLU A 75 -8.25 4.36 -0.10
CA GLU A 75 -8.63 3.12 -0.79
C GLU A 75 -8.70 3.43 -2.28
N ILE A 76 -8.21 2.52 -3.12
CA ILE A 76 -8.14 2.67 -4.57
C ILE A 76 -8.64 1.40 -5.24
N SER A 77 -9.28 1.56 -6.40
CA SER A 77 -9.60 0.45 -7.31
C SER A 77 -8.74 0.55 -8.55
N MET A 78 -8.17 -0.58 -8.95
CA MET A 78 -7.28 -0.72 -10.09
C MET A 78 -7.76 -1.83 -11.02
N MET A 79 -7.53 -1.71 -12.31
CA MET A 79 -7.76 -2.79 -13.28
C MET A 79 -6.58 -2.85 -14.24
N ASP A 80 -5.87 -3.98 -14.27
CA ASP A 80 -4.69 -4.20 -15.11
C ASP A 80 -3.63 -3.08 -15.02
N GLY A 81 -3.41 -2.58 -13.81
CA GLY A 81 -2.46 -1.49 -13.51
C GLY A 81 -3.00 -0.08 -13.78
N ILE A 82 -4.23 0.05 -14.26
CA ILE A 82 -4.90 1.33 -14.55
C ILE A 82 -5.74 1.74 -13.35
N PHE A 83 -5.57 3.01 -12.93
CA PHE A 83 -6.40 3.62 -11.91
C PHE A 83 -7.85 3.79 -12.38
N ILE A 84 -8.80 3.32 -11.57
CA ILE A 84 -10.23 3.48 -11.83
C ILE A 84 -10.80 4.58 -10.94
N ASP A 85 -10.70 4.43 -9.62
CA ASP A 85 -11.22 5.38 -8.65
C ASP A 85 -10.46 5.35 -7.30
N SER A 86 -10.78 6.31 -6.44
CA SER A 86 -10.26 6.37 -5.08
C SER A 86 -11.24 6.97 -4.08
N LEU A 87 -11.19 6.47 -2.85
CA LEU A 87 -11.85 7.04 -1.69
C LEU A 87 -10.81 7.55 -0.70
N ASN A 88 -10.88 8.83 -0.35
CA ASN A 88 -10.01 9.40 0.68
C ASN A 88 -10.49 8.96 2.07
N ILE A 89 -9.73 8.07 2.70
CA ILE A 89 -10.09 7.49 3.99
C ILE A 89 -9.67 8.35 5.18
N THR A 90 -8.64 9.19 5.05
CA THR A 90 -8.30 10.17 6.10
C THR A 90 -9.43 11.20 6.28
N CYS A 91 -10.11 11.58 5.21
CA CYS A 91 -11.29 12.44 5.29
C CYS A 91 -12.45 11.77 6.03
N LEU A 92 -12.64 10.45 5.86
CA LEU A 92 -13.68 9.69 6.57
C LEU A 92 -13.39 9.61 8.07
N PHE A 93 -12.16 9.32 8.47
CA PHE A 93 -11.77 9.34 9.89
C PHE A 93 -12.04 10.72 10.51
N ASN A 94 -11.59 11.80 9.87
CA ASN A 94 -11.82 13.15 10.40
C ASN A 94 -13.31 13.51 10.49
N THR A 95 -14.12 13.14 9.49
CA THR A 95 -15.57 13.40 9.49
C THR A 95 -16.27 12.64 10.62
N ILE A 96 -15.91 11.37 10.85
CA ILE A 96 -16.45 10.56 11.94
C ILE A 96 -16.03 11.15 13.29
N THR A 97 -14.77 11.54 13.46
CA THR A 97 -14.28 12.17 14.70
C THR A 97 -15.00 13.50 14.97
N MET A 98 -15.25 14.31 13.94
CA MET A 98 -16.05 15.53 14.06
C MET A 98 -17.50 15.26 14.48
N LEU A 99 -18.17 14.29 13.86
CA LEU A 99 -19.55 13.92 14.19
C LEU A 99 -19.67 13.42 15.64
N ILE A 100 -18.73 12.59 16.09
CA ILE A 100 -18.68 12.13 17.48
C ILE A 100 -18.46 13.32 18.43
N THR A 101 -17.49 14.18 18.14
CA THR A 101 -17.20 15.36 18.98
C THR A 101 -18.39 16.32 19.06
N LEU A 102 -19.08 16.55 17.94
CA LEU A 102 -20.28 17.38 17.87
C LEU A 102 -21.44 16.77 18.64
N HIS A 103 -21.62 15.45 18.59
CA HIS A 103 -22.61 14.75 19.38
C HIS A 103 -22.34 14.91 20.89
N PHE A 104 -21.09 14.72 21.32
CA PHE A 104 -20.73 14.92 22.72
C PHE A 104 -20.84 16.38 23.19
N THR A 105 -20.68 17.38 22.32
CA THR A 105 -20.83 18.80 22.71
C THR A 105 -22.27 19.31 22.68
N LEU A 106 -23.14 18.71 21.87
CA LEU A 106 -24.56 19.10 21.79
C LEU A 106 -25.46 18.32 22.76
N PHE A 107 -25.05 17.12 23.18
CA PHE A 107 -25.89 16.20 23.95
C PHE A 107 -25.28 15.79 25.31
N CYS A 108 -24.18 16.41 25.75
CA CYS A 108 -23.66 16.38 27.13
C CYS A 108 -23.53 17.80 27.67
#